data_AF-A0A925VIP5-F1
#
_entry.id   AF-A0A925VIP5-F1
#
_cell.length_a   1.000
_cell.length_b   1.000
_cell.length_c   1.000
_cell.angle_alpha   90.00
_cell.angle_beta   90.00
_cell.angle_gamma   90.00
#
_symmetry.space_group_name_H-M   'P 1'
#
loop_
_entity.id
_entity.type
_entity.pdbx_description
1 polymer ?
#
loop_
_entity_poly.entity_id
_entity_poly.type
_entity_poly.pdbx_seq_one_letter_code
_entity_poly.pdbx_strand_id
1 'polypeptide(L)'
;APPSTPQEDYSSVQQGFLNNKYAMWWVWDGFYGGFRNNKEFWKNQVSAFLPPKGPDNAQTVTGCWGWSINSYSEKKDLAAQWVAYTAQPEVMKLQILRGRVPARVSLWKDPEVQDKAPSAIFLSDLAAAGDLVKARPITPSIQEIYDAAEQNIHAFLTDQVDIDTAIGNAMEKIKPILDRDLKQ
;
A
#
# COMPACT_ATOMS: atom_id res chain seq x y z
N ALA A 1 -1.68 5.31 -27.12
CA ALA A 1 -0.50 4.90 -26.30
C ALA A 1 -0.31 3.38 -26.46
N PRO A 2 0.92 2.86 -26.36
CA PRO A 2 1.15 1.41 -26.38
C PRO A 2 0.40 0.74 -25.22
N PRO A 3 0.03 -0.56 -25.33
CA PRO A 3 -0.57 -1.31 -24.23
C PRO A 3 0.29 -1.26 -22.95
N SER A 4 -0.35 -1.46 -21.80
CA SER A 4 0.39 -1.71 -20.56
C SER A 4 1.10 -3.06 -20.66
N THR A 5 2.23 -3.20 -19.96
CA THR A 5 2.95 -4.46 -19.88
C THR A 5 3.15 -4.84 -18.41
N PRO A 6 3.29 -6.13 -18.08
CA PRO A 6 3.53 -6.58 -16.70
C PRO A 6 4.81 -6.03 -16.05
N GLN A 7 5.69 -5.40 -16.84
CA GLN A 7 6.96 -4.82 -16.38
C GLN A 7 6.85 -3.34 -15.98
N GLU A 8 5.68 -2.72 -16.13
CA GLU A 8 5.46 -1.35 -15.68
C GLU A 8 5.51 -1.27 -14.14
N ASP A 9 6.46 -0.48 -13.62
CA ASP A 9 6.56 -0.17 -12.20
C ASP A 9 5.66 1.00 -11.76
N TYR A 10 5.60 1.29 -10.46
CA TYR A 10 4.82 2.42 -9.93
C TYR A 10 5.14 3.76 -10.59
N SER A 11 6.41 4.01 -10.95
CA SER A 11 6.84 5.29 -11.53
C SER A 11 6.33 5.42 -12.97
N SER A 12 6.44 4.34 -13.76
CA SER A 12 5.95 4.28 -15.13
C SER A 12 4.43 4.38 -15.20
N VAL A 13 3.69 3.70 -14.30
CA VAL A 13 2.23 3.82 -14.23
C VAL A 13 1.80 5.21 -13.78
N GLN A 14 2.51 5.83 -12.83
CA GLN A 14 2.28 7.23 -12.45
C GLN A 14 2.43 8.16 -13.66
N GLN A 15 3.52 8.06 -14.40
CA GLN A 15 3.74 8.89 -15.60
C GLN A 15 2.69 8.61 -16.68
N GLY A 16 2.28 7.35 -16.85
CA GLY A 16 1.17 6.98 -17.73
C GLY A 16 -0.13 7.68 -17.33
N PHE A 17 -0.49 7.64 -16.04
CA PHE A 17 -1.67 8.30 -15.51
C PHE A 17 -1.62 9.82 -15.72
N LEU A 18 -0.48 10.47 -15.41
CA LEU A 18 -0.28 11.91 -15.63
C LEU A 18 -0.39 12.31 -17.12
N ASN A 19 0.01 11.42 -18.03
CA ASN A 19 -0.06 11.63 -19.48
C ASN A 19 -1.37 11.12 -20.11
N ASN A 20 -2.43 10.93 -19.31
CA ASN A 20 -3.74 10.44 -19.76
C ASN A 20 -3.71 9.06 -20.47
N LYS A 21 -2.69 8.23 -20.21
CA LYS A 21 -2.64 6.84 -20.69
C LYS A 21 -3.66 5.96 -19.96
N TYR A 22 -3.90 6.23 -18.68
CA TYR A 22 -4.77 5.45 -17.81
C TYR A 22 -5.86 6.32 -17.21
N ALA A 23 -7.11 5.84 -17.26
CA ALA A 23 -8.23 6.51 -16.60
C ALA A 23 -8.34 6.16 -15.11
N MET A 24 -7.82 4.99 -14.71
CA MET A 24 -7.84 4.48 -13.35
C MET A 24 -6.53 3.77 -13.04
N TRP A 25 -6.10 3.82 -11.78
CA TRP A 25 -4.89 3.15 -11.31
C TRP A 25 -5.03 2.79 -9.83
N TRP A 26 -4.68 1.56 -9.46
CA TRP A 26 -4.59 1.14 -8.06
C TRP A 26 -3.29 1.63 -7.45
N VAL A 27 -3.37 2.52 -6.45
CA VAL A 27 -2.20 3.17 -5.87
C VAL A 27 -2.40 3.52 -4.39
N TRP A 28 -1.30 3.71 -3.68
CA TRP A 28 -1.28 4.19 -2.30
C TRP A 28 -1.79 5.63 -2.18
N ASP A 29 -2.45 5.93 -1.07
CA ASP A 29 -3.14 7.20 -0.81
C ASP A 29 -2.22 8.43 -0.91
N GLY A 30 -0.94 8.28 -0.56
CA GLY A 30 0.05 9.36 -0.66
C GLY A 30 0.21 9.93 -2.08
N PHE A 31 -0.08 9.15 -3.12
CA PHE A 31 -0.09 9.67 -4.50
C PHE A 31 -1.28 10.61 -4.74
N TYR A 32 -2.45 10.30 -4.19
CA TYR A 32 -3.63 11.14 -4.30
C TYR A 32 -3.41 12.51 -3.66
N GLY A 33 -2.81 12.55 -2.46
CA GLY A 33 -2.42 13.82 -1.84
C GLY A 33 -1.39 14.59 -2.67
N GLY A 34 -0.41 13.90 -3.27
CA GLY A 34 0.55 14.50 -4.19
C GLY A 34 -0.10 15.13 -5.43
N PHE A 35 -1.08 14.45 -6.03
CA PHE A 35 -1.82 14.95 -7.20
C PHE A 35 -2.68 16.17 -6.86
N ARG A 36 -3.39 16.14 -5.73
CA ARG A 36 -4.28 17.24 -5.30
C ARG A 36 -3.50 18.50 -4.87
N ASN A 37 -2.26 18.34 -4.42
CA ASN A 37 -1.37 19.45 -4.03
C ASN A 37 -0.52 19.98 -5.19
N ASN A 38 -0.50 19.31 -6.34
CA ASN A 38 0.18 19.79 -7.54
C ASN A 38 -0.65 20.91 -8.18
N LYS A 39 -0.04 22.08 -8.40
CA LYS A 39 -0.72 23.26 -8.97
C LYS A 39 -0.98 23.15 -10.47
N GLU A 40 -0.19 22.34 -11.18
CA GLU A 40 -0.31 22.11 -12.62
C GLU A 40 -1.25 20.94 -12.92
N PHE A 41 -1.41 20.02 -11.97
CA PHE A 41 -2.22 18.82 -12.13
C PHE A 41 -3.58 18.96 -11.44
N TRP A 42 -4.57 18.33 -12.04
CA TRP A 42 -5.98 18.66 -11.90
C TRP A 42 -6.58 18.37 -10.52
N LYS A 43 -6.52 19.35 -9.62
CA LYS A 43 -7.12 19.27 -8.26
C LYS A 43 -8.58 18.78 -8.27
N ASN A 44 -9.33 18.95 -9.35
CA ASN A 44 -10.75 18.57 -9.43
C ASN A 44 -11.07 17.45 -10.44
N GLN A 45 -10.06 16.80 -11.05
CA GLN A 45 -10.32 15.71 -12.03
C GLN A 45 -9.94 14.32 -11.53
N VAL A 46 -9.24 14.21 -10.40
CA VAL A 46 -8.86 12.92 -9.82
C VAL A 46 -9.65 12.67 -8.54
N SER A 47 -10.26 11.50 -8.42
CA SER A 47 -10.91 11.02 -7.20
C SER A 47 -10.30 9.68 -6.79
N ALA A 48 -10.40 9.38 -5.50
CA ALA A 48 -10.25 8.02 -4.99
C ALA A 48 -11.63 7.40 -4.77
N PHE A 49 -11.70 6.08 -4.75
CA PHE A 49 -12.90 5.30 -4.45
C PHE A 49 -12.49 4.02 -3.72
N LEU A 50 -13.43 3.41 -3.00
CA LEU A 50 -13.19 2.12 -2.36
C LEU A 50 -12.94 1.02 -3.42
N PRO A 51 -12.14 -0.01 -3.10
CA PRO A 51 -11.92 -1.14 -3.99
C PRO A 51 -13.23 -1.70 -4.56
N PRO A 52 -13.28 -2.06 -5.86
CA PRO A 52 -14.45 -2.68 -6.44
C PRO A 52 -14.73 -4.03 -5.76
N LYS A 53 -16.01 -4.36 -5.56
CA LYS A 53 -16.43 -5.65 -5.02
C LYS A 53 -16.27 -6.74 -6.10
N GLY A 54 -15.47 -7.76 -5.81
CA GLY A 54 -15.42 -9.00 -6.57
C GLY A 54 -16.58 -9.94 -6.22
N PRO A 55 -16.63 -11.16 -6.81
CA PRO A 55 -17.72 -12.11 -6.58
C PRO A 55 -17.99 -12.39 -5.09
N ASP A 56 -16.92 -12.50 -4.30
CA ASP A 56 -17.01 -12.92 -2.90
C ASP A 56 -16.86 -11.78 -1.89
N ASN A 57 -16.04 -10.76 -2.18
CA ASN A 57 -15.74 -9.67 -1.24
C ASN A 57 -15.17 -8.42 -1.94
N ALA A 58 -14.97 -7.34 -1.16
CA ALA A 58 -14.34 -6.09 -1.59
C ALA A 58 -13.05 -5.79 -0.80
N GLN A 59 -12.37 -6.82 -0.30
CA GLN A 59 -11.27 -6.65 0.64
C GLN A 59 -10.02 -6.05 -0.03
N THR A 60 -9.26 -5.27 0.73
CA THR A 60 -7.97 -4.69 0.36
C THR A 60 -6.94 -4.94 1.44
N VAL A 61 -5.67 -4.70 1.11
CA VAL A 61 -4.55 -4.85 2.04
C VAL A 61 -4.21 -3.54 2.73
N THR A 62 -3.77 -3.63 3.98
CA THR A 62 -3.08 -2.52 4.64
C THR A 62 -1.59 -2.50 4.31
N GLY A 63 -1.01 -1.30 4.32
CA GLY A 63 0.42 -1.05 4.28
C GLY A 63 0.79 -0.09 5.41
N CYS A 64 1.98 -0.25 5.97
CA CYS A 64 2.49 0.69 6.95
C CYS A 64 3.99 0.93 6.76
N TRP A 65 4.42 2.10 7.23
CA TRP A 65 5.82 2.40 7.46
C TRP A 65 6.00 2.65 8.95
N GLY A 66 7.07 2.15 9.52
CA GLY A 66 7.37 2.27 10.94
C GLY A 66 8.87 2.41 11.18
N TRP A 67 9.21 2.74 12.41
CA TRP A 67 10.58 2.76 12.88
C TRP A 67 10.89 1.48 13.64
N SER A 68 12.08 0.94 13.40
CA SER A 68 12.64 -0.17 14.15
C SER A 68 14.03 0.21 14.64
N ILE A 69 14.38 -0.23 15.85
CA ILE A 69 15.71 0.00 16.42
C ILE A 69 16.56 -1.25 16.12
N ASN A 70 17.70 -1.05 15.46
CA ASN A 70 18.65 -2.13 15.22
C ASN A 70 19.16 -2.69 16.56
N SER A 71 19.07 -4.00 16.75
CA SER A 71 19.53 -4.72 17.95
C SER A 71 21.02 -4.52 18.23
N TYR A 72 21.82 -4.25 17.20
CA TYR A 72 23.27 -4.01 17.29
C TYR A 72 23.63 -2.53 17.51
N SER A 73 22.65 -1.62 17.55
CA SER A 73 22.94 -0.20 17.81
C SER A 73 23.59 -0.01 19.18
N GLU A 74 24.64 0.81 19.24
CA GLU A 74 25.27 1.26 20.48
C GLU A 74 24.53 2.44 21.14
N LYS A 75 23.53 3.02 20.44
CA LYS A 75 22.78 4.20 20.89
C LYS A 75 21.29 3.89 21.04
N LYS A 76 20.94 2.75 21.65
CA LYS A 76 19.55 2.26 21.78
C LYS A 76 18.64 3.26 22.50
N ASP A 77 19.11 3.87 23.59
CA ASP A 77 18.30 4.82 24.37
C ASP A 77 17.97 6.08 23.56
N LEU A 78 18.96 6.62 22.83
CA LEU A 78 18.74 7.78 21.96
C LEU A 78 17.82 7.42 20.78
N ALA A 79 17.99 6.23 20.20
CA ALA A 79 17.10 5.74 19.14
C ALA A 79 15.66 5.58 19.65
N ALA A 80 15.46 5.08 20.88
CA ALA A 80 14.15 4.99 21.51
C ALA A 80 13.52 6.37 21.73
N GLN A 81 14.30 7.34 22.21
CA GLN A 81 13.85 8.74 22.33
C GLN A 81 13.45 9.34 20.99
N TRP A 82 14.22 9.06 19.92
CA TRP A 82 13.89 9.49 18.56
C TRP A 82 12.57 8.87 18.10
N VAL A 83 12.38 7.57 18.25
CA VAL A 83 11.12 6.91 17.87
C VAL A 83 9.94 7.52 18.64
N ALA A 84 10.08 7.73 19.95
CA ALA A 84 9.06 8.38 20.77
C ALA A 84 8.75 9.81 20.29
N TYR A 85 9.77 10.60 19.94
CA TYR A 85 9.61 11.93 19.36
C TYR A 85 8.83 11.88 18.04
N THR A 86 9.17 10.98 17.10
CA THR A 86 8.44 10.86 15.82
C THR A 86 6.99 10.41 15.99
N ALA A 87 6.65 9.78 17.11
CA ALA A 87 5.29 9.32 17.42
C ALA A 87 4.42 10.42 18.07
N GLN A 88 5.00 11.56 18.47
CA GLN A 88 4.26 12.70 19.00
C GLN A 88 3.28 13.24 17.94
N PRO A 89 2.04 13.61 18.31
CA PRO A 89 1.02 14.05 17.36
C PRO A 89 1.47 15.16 16.41
N GLU A 90 2.12 16.19 16.94
CA GLU A 90 2.63 17.35 16.23
C GLU A 90 3.72 16.98 15.22
N VAL A 91 4.63 16.07 15.60
CA VAL A 91 5.70 15.58 14.72
C VAL A 91 5.12 14.68 13.63
N MET A 92 4.20 13.80 13.98
CA MET A 92 3.55 12.91 13.02
C MET A 92 2.68 13.68 12.02
N LYS A 93 2.08 14.79 12.44
CA LYS A 93 1.28 15.66 11.56
C LYS A 93 2.11 16.26 10.42
N LEU A 94 3.43 16.44 10.57
CA LEU A 94 4.31 16.98 9.52
C LEU A 94 4.26 16.21 8.19
N GLN A 95 3.79 14.96 8.20
CA GLN A 95 3.61 14.15 6.99
C GLN A 95 2.62 14.77 5.97
N ILE A 96 1.68 15.60 6.42
CA ILE A 96 0.72 16.28 5.55
C ILE A 96 1.39 17.26 4.57
N LEU A 97 2.60 17.74 4.91
CA LEU A 97 3.40 18.58 4.00
C LEU A 97 3.80 17.83 2.72
N ARG A 98 3.71 16.49 2.73
CA ARG A 98 3.93 15.62 1.58
C ARG A 98 2.63 15.00 1.07
N GLY A 99 1.47 15.52 1.47
CA GLY A 99 0.15 14.99 1.10
C GLY A 99 -0.18 13.63 1.72
N ARG A 100 0.53 13.19 2.76
CA ARG A 100 0.30 11.89 3.40
C ARG A 100 -0.56 12.02 4.64
N VAL A 101 -1.44 11.06 4.86
CA VAL A 101 -2.27 11.00 6.06
C VAL A 101 -1.43 10.45 7.23
N PRO A 102 -1.41 11.12 8.39
CA PRO A 102 -0.70 10.63 9.57
C PRO A 102 -1.24 9.26 10.03
N ALA A 103 -0.37 8.38 10.51
CA ALA A 103 -0.79 7.05 11.01
C ALA A 103 -1.69 7.13 12.27
N ARG A 104 -1.63 8.23 13.03
CA ARG A 104 -2.45 8.45 14.22
C ARG A 104 -3.87 8.87 13.82
N VAL A 105 -4.83 7.97 13.96
CA VAL A 105 -6.25 8.16 13.60
C VAL A 105 -6.88 9.40 14.24
N SER A 106 -6.49 9.76 15.47
CA SER A 106 -7.03 10.96 16.13
C SER A 106 -6.73 12.27 15.37
N LEU A 107 -5.70 12.29 14.51
CA LEU A 107 -5.37 13.44 13.66
C LEU A 107 -6.23 13.51 12.41
N TRP A 108 -6.95 12.45 12.03
CA TRP A 108 -7.69 12.43 10.76
C TRP A 108 -8.83 13.45 10.74
N LYS A 109 -9.38 13.82 11.89
CA LYS A 109 -10.42 14.87 12.00
C LYS A 109 -9.84 16.29 12.07
N ASP A 110 -8.52 16.45 12.12
CA ASP A 110 -7.88 17.76 12.16
C ASP A 110 -8.14 18.51 10.83
N PRO A 111 -8.62 19.77 10.87
CA PRO A 111 -8.95 20.52 9.65
C PRO A 111 -7.78 20.68 8.67
N GLU A 112 -6.55 20.80 9.18
CA GLU A 112 -5.36 20.94 8.34
C GLU A 112 -5.00 19.60 7.65
N VAL A 113 -5.25 18.47 8.34
CA VAL A 113 -5.08 17.14 7.74
C VAL A 113 -6.09 16.93 6.62
N GLN A 114 -7.35 17.30 6.84
CA GLN A 114 -8.41 17.22 5.84
C GLN A 114 -8.12 18.08 4.60
N ASP A 115 -7.50 19.25 4.78
CA ASP A 115 -7.11 20.14 3.68
C ASP A 115 -5.88 19.64 2.91
N LYS A 116 -4.79 19.29 3.62
CA LYS A 116 -3.49 19.00 3.00
C LYS A 116 -3.28 17.53 2.62
N ALA A 117 -4.02 16.62 3.26
CA ALA A 117 -3.99 15.17 3.00
C ALA A 117 -5.42 14.66 2.74
N PRO A 118 -6.03 15.03 1.59
CA PRO A 118 -7.44 14.78 1.33
C PRO A 118 -7.82 13.29 1.23
N SER A 119 -6.84 12.38 1.22
CA SER A 119 -7.10 10.95 1.36
C SER A 119 -7.65 10.54 2.74
N ALA A 120 -7.53 11.40 3.76
CA ALA A 120 -7.98 11.10 5.13
C ALA A 120 -9.47 10.74 5.22
N ILE A 121 -10.32 11.32 4.35
CA ILE A 121 -11.75 11.00 4.28
C ILE A 121 -11.94 9.54 3.85
N PHE A 122 -11.33 9.15 2.73
CA PHE A 122 -11.45 7.80 2.20
C PHE A 122 -10.86 6.75 3.13
N LEU A 123 -9.77 7.08 3.84
CA LEU A 123 -9.22 6.19 4.86
C LEU A 123 -10.15 6.06 6.08
N SER A 124 -10.85 7.13 6.45
CA SER A 124 -11.87 7.09 7.50
C SER A 124 -13.05 6.20 7.09
N ASP A 125 -13.52 6.33 5.85
CA ASP A 125 -14.57 5.47 5.29
C ASP A 125 -14.13 4.02 5.24
N LEU A 126 -12.89 3.77 4.82
CA LEU A 126 -12.27 2.44 4.77
C LEU A 126 -12.17 1.80 6.16
N ALA A 127 -11.78 2.58 7.18
CA ALA A 127 -11.72 2.12 8.56
C ALA A 127 -13.13 1.85 9.14
N ALA A 128 -14.12 2.67 8.78
CA ALA A 128 -15.51 2.48 9.18
C ALA A 128 -16.19 1.31 8.47
N ALA A 129 -15.75 0.95 7.26
CA ALA A 129 -16.24 -0.19 6.49
C ALA A 129 -15.90 -1.56 7.12
N GLY A 130 -15.15 -1.58 8.22
CA GLY A 130 -14.91 -2.78 9.03
C GLY A 130 -13.97 -3.76 8.32
N ASP A 131 -14.51 -4.91 7.90
CA ASP A 131 -13.73 -6.05 7.39
C ASP A 131 -13.09 -5.84 6.00
N LEU A 132 -13.18 -4.62 5.46
CA LEU A 132 -12.66 -4.28 4.14
C LEU A 132 -11.12 -4.30 4.12
N VAL A 133 -10.44 -4.04 5.25
CA VAL A 133 -8.98 -4.02 5.31
C VAL A 133 -8.44 -5.28 5.98
N LYS A 134 -7.56 -6.01 5.28
CA LYS A 134 -6.83 -7.16 5.82
C LYS A 134 -5.36 -6.82 6.04
N ALA A 135 -4.85 -7.22 7.20
CA ALA A 135 -3.42 -7.25 7.44
C ALA A 135 -2.78 -8.31 6.54
N ARG A 136 -1.60 -7.99 5.99
CA ARG A 136 -0.78 -9.01 5.33
C ARG A 136 -0.28 -9.99 6.40
N PRO A 137 -0.06 -11.28 6.06
CA PRO A 137 0.57 -12.21 6.98
C PRO A 137 1.92 -11.66 7.47
N ILE A 138 2.12 -11.64 8.78
CA ILE A 138 3.39 -11.25 9.39
C ILE A 138 4.14 -12.55 9.71
N THR A 139 4.95 -13.00 8.75
CA THR A 139 5.84 -14.16 8.89
C THR A 139 7.27 -13.78 8.48
N PRO A 140 8.32 -14.34 9.12
CA PRO A 140 9.70 -14.21 8.64
C PRO A 140 9.89 -14.58 7.17
N SER A 141 9.02 -15.44 6.64
CA SER A 141 9.13 -16.00 5.30
C SER A 141 8.18 -15.38 4.29
N ILE A 142 7.65 -14.19 4.59
CA ILE A 142 6.71 -13.49 3.71
C ILE A 142 7.31 -13.25 2.32
N GLN A 143 8.62 -13.02 2.21
CA GLN A 143 9.29 -12.85 0.93
C GLN A 143 9.26 -14.14 0.10
N GLU A 144 9.49 -15.31 0.71
CA GLU A 144 9.40 -16.60 0.00
C GLU A 144 7.99 -16.83 -0.55
N ILE A 145 6.96 -16.44 0.21
CA ILE A 145 5.56 -16.53 -0.21
C ILE A 145 5.30 -15.60 -1.40
N TYR A 146 5.78 -14.36 -1.35
CA TYR A 146 5.63 -13.41 -2.46
C TYR A 146 6.37 -13.86 -3.71
N ASP A 147 7.61 -14.30 -3.60
CA ASP A 147 8.39 -14.78 -4.75
C ASP A 147 7.68 -15.95 -5.45
N ALA A 148 7.13 -16.88 -4.66
CA ALA A 148 6.36 -18.02 -5.18
C ALA A 148 5.07 -17.59 -5.91
N ALA A 149 4.36 -16.59 -5.37
CA ALA A 149 3.16 -16.05 -6.01
C ALA A 149 3.50 -15.23 -7.26
N GLU A 150 4.41 -14.27 -7.16
CA GLU A 150 4.80 -13.35 -8.23
C GLU A 150 5.34 -14.08 -9.45
N GLN A 151 6.21 -15.08 -9.28
CA GLN A 151 6.74 -15.87 -10.39
C GLN A 151 5.62 -16.53 -11.21
N ASN A 152 4.62 -17.11 -10.56
CA ASN A 152 3.55 -17.84 -11.22
C ASN A 152 2.47 -16.90 -11.79
N ILE A 153 2.16 -15.81 -11.10
CA ILE A 153 1.30 -14.74 -11.63
C ILE A 153 1.93 -14.14 -12.89
N HIS A 154 3.25 -13.93 -12.90
CA HIS A 154 3.95 -13.43 -14.07
C HIS A 154 3.86 -14.40 -15.26
N ALA A 155 3.99 -15.70 -15.01
CA ALA A 155 3.85 -16.72 -16.07
C ALA A 155 2.45 -16.69 -16.69
N PHE A 156 1.39 -16.50 -15.89
CA PHE A 156 0.03 -16.30 -16.39
C PHE A 156 -0.10 -14.99 -17.20
N LEU A 157 0.36 -13.87 -16.64
CA LEU A 157 0.27 -12.55 -17.29
C LEU A 157 1.08 -12.43 -18.59
N THR A 158 1.98 -13.38 -18.86
CA THR A 158 2.79 -13.45 -20.08
C THR A 158 2.41 -14.64 -20.97
N ASP A 159 1.22 -15.19 -20.77
CA ASP A 159 0.62 -16.27 -21.57
C ASP A 159 1.46 -17.58 -21.61
N GLN A 160 2.32 -17.81 -20.62
CA GLN A 160 3.13 -19.03 -20.53
C GLN A 160 2.34 -20.22 -19.98
N VAL A 161 1.35 -19.95 -19.12
CA VAL A 161 0.47 -20.93 -18.48
C VAL A 161 -0.94 -20.35 -18.33
N ASP A 162 -1.95 -21.20 -18.18
CA ASP A 162 -3.30 -20.76 -17.80
C ASP A 162 -3.39 -20.42 -16.29
N ILE A 163 -4.51 -19.82 -15.89
CA ILE A 163 -4.72 -19.34 -14.51
C ILE A 163 -4.75 -20.48 -13.48
N ASP A 164 -5.35 -21.62 -13.83
CA ASP A 164 -5.46 -22.77 -12.94
C ASP A 164 -4.08 -23.38 -12.67
N THR A 165 -3.27 -23.51 -13.70
CA THR A 165 -1.87 -23.97 -13.60
C THR A 165 -1.02 -22.99 -12.80
N ALA A 166 -1.16 -21.68 -13.03
CA ALA A 166 -0.43 -20.67 -12.28
C ALA A 166 -0.75 -20.71 -10.77
N ILE A 167 -2.04 -20.81 -10.42
CA ILE A 167 -2.47 -20.90 -9.02
C ILE A 167 -1.99 -22.21 -8.40
N GLY A 168 -2.14 -23.34 -9.11
CA GLY A 168 -1.64 -24.64 -8.65
C GLY A 168 -0.15 -24.61 -8.32
N ASN A 169 0.67 -24.15 -9.26
CA ASN A 169 2.12 -24.05 -9.09
C ASN A 169 2.53 -23.06 -7.98
N ALA A 170 1.78 -21.97 -7.79
CA ALA A 170 2.01 -21.05 -6.69
C ALA A 170 1.75 -21.75 -5.34
N MET A 171 0.62 -22.45 -5.22
CA MET A 171 0.21 -23.10 -3.98
C MET A 171 1.09 -24.31 -3.63
N GLU A 172 1.60 -25.05 -4.61
CA GLU A 172 2.58 -26.12 -4.39
C GLU A 172 3.87 -25.61 -3.73
N LYS A 173 4.28 -24.37 -4.05
CA LYS A 173 5.45 -23.71 -3.44
C LYS A 173 5.11 -23.06 -2.10
N ILE A 174 3.95 -22.40 -1.98
CA ILE A 174 3.54 -21.68 -0.78
C ILE A 174 3.20 -22.64 0.37
N LYS A 175 2.55 -23.77 0.09
CA LYS A 175 2.08 -24.68 1.15
C LYS A 175 3.20 -25.22 2.04
N PRO A 176 4.35 -25.70 1.54
CA PRO A 176 5.47 -26.11 2.39
C PRO A 176 6.03 -24.98 3.26
N ILE A 177 6.03 -23.73 2.77
CA ILE A 177 6.46 -22.55 3.52
C ILE A 177 5.51 -22.33 4.70
N LEU A 178 4.20 -22.32 4.46
CA LEU A 178 3.20 -22.18 5.51
C LEU A 178 3.25 -23.34 6.51
N ASP A 179 3.38 -24.58 6.03
CA ASP A 179 3.48 -25.77 6.88
C ASP A 179 4.74 -25.72 7.78
N ARG A 180 5.82 -25.08 7.33
CA ARG A 180 7.02 -24.82 8.14
C ARG A 180 6.77 -23.74 9.18
N ASP A 181 6.20 -22.61 8.78
CA ASP A 181 6.01 -21.44 9.64
C ASP A 181 4.96 -21.68 10.73
N LEU A 182 3.89 -22.44 10.44
CA LEU A 182 2.81 -22.74 11.39
C LEU A 182 3.14 -23.83 12.40
N LYS A 183 4.25 -24.57 12.22
CA LYS A 183 4.72 -25.60 13.16
C LYS A 183 5.64 -25.04 14.25
N GLN A 184 6.09 -23.79 14.12
CA GLN A 184 6.93 -23.08 15.08
C GLN A 184 6.06 -22.33 16.10
#